data_AF-A0A378NQJ8-F1
#
_entry.id   AF-A0A378NQJ8-F1
#
_cell.length_a   1.000
_cell.length_b   1.000
_cell.length_c   1.000
_cell.angle_alpha   90.00
_cell.angle_beta   90.00
_cell.angle_gamma   90.00
#
_symmetry.space_group_name_H-M   'P 1'
#
loop_
_entity.id
_entity.type
_entity.pdbx_description
1 polymer ?
#
loop_
_entity_poly.entity_id
_entity_poly.type
_entity_poly.pdbx_seq_one_letter_code
_entity_poly.pdbx_strand_id
1 'polypeptide(L)'
;MENNYSVAISCHSDLGYIEYTADTKSANIVLANEVAKQKVEEFLNTPLTLQVPHETLHDFTTITINPLDDVETLQLALTRLWEATDVHVDWSRPVDYVKNGIRSLKDL
;
A
#
# COMPACT_ATOMS: atom_id res chain seq x y z
N MET A 1 -17.75 12.07 -5.14
CA MET A 1 -16.57 12.14 -4.26
C MET A 1 -15.60 11.14 -4.83
N GLU A 2 -14.41 11.57 -5.26
CA GLU A 2 -13.37 10.62 -5.67
C GLU A 2 -13.02 9.77 -4.45
N ASN A 3 -13.38 8.48 -4.48
CA ASN A 3 -13.05 7.52 -3.44
C ASN A 3 -11.59 7.07 -3.61
N ASN A 4 -10.67 8.03 -3.59
CA ASN A 4 -9.25 7.75 -3.74
C ASN A 4 -8.66 7.52 -2.35
N TYR A 5 -8.12 6.32 -2.13
CA TYR A 5 -7.40 6.00 -0.90
C TYR A 5 -5.93 6.35 -1.08
N SER A 6 -5.27 6.88 -0.05
CA SER A 6 -3.84 7.18 -0.10
C SER A 6 -3.18 6.88 1.23
N VAL A 7 -1.97 6.35 1.19
CA VAL A 7 -1.20 6.02 2.39
C VAL A 7 0.29 6.29 2.18
N ALA A 8 0.97 6.73 3.23
CA ALA A 8 2.41 6.90 3.23
C ALA A 8 3.11 5.53 3.30
N ILE A 9 4.24 5.41 2.59
CA ILE A 9 5.13 4.25 2.65
C ILE A 9 6.58 4.70 2.81
N SER A 10 7.42 3.79 3.29
CA SER A 10 8.86 4.03 3.39
C SER A 10 9.66 2.77 3.07
N CYS A 11 10.84 2.94 2.49
CA CYS A 11 11.82 1.88 2.29
C CYS A 11 13.19 2.44 2.70
N HIS A 12 13.69 2.00 3.86
CA HIS A 12 14.88 2.59 4.50
C HIS A 12 14.80 4.12 4.64
N SER A 13 15.61 4.87 3.89
CA SER A 13 15.63 6.34 3.89
C SER A 13 14.65 6.97 2.88
N ASP A 14 14.09 6.18 1.97
CA ASP A 14 13.24 6.67 0.89
C ASP A 14 11.79 6.75 1.34
N LEU A 15 11.20 7.94 1.23
CA LEU A 15 9.80 8.19 1.54
C LEU A 15 8.97 8.19 0.27
N GLY A 16 7.75 7.66 0.40
CA GLY A 16 6.83 7.54 -0.71
C GLY A 16 5.38 7.46 -0.26
N TYR A 17 4.50 7.25 -1.22
CA TYR A 17 3.08 7.01 -0.98
C TYR A 17 2.48 6.11 -2.06
N ILE A 18 1.36 5.48 -1.71
CA ILE A 18 0.49 4.76 -2.63
C ILE A 18 -0.80 5.57 -2.77
N GLU A 19 -1.28 5.75 -3.99
CA GLU A 19 -2.61 6.30 -4.29
C GLU A 19 -3.42 5.24 -5.03
N TYR A 20 -4.56 4.88 -4.49
CA TYR A 20 -5.48 3.94 -5.11
C TYR A 20 -6.71 4.68 -5.65
N THR A 21 -7.06 4.37 -6.89
CA THR A 21 -8.24 4.89 -7.57
C THR A 21 -9.25 3.77 -7.74
N ALA A 22 -10.38 3.87 -7.02
CA ALA A 22 -11.41 2.83 -7.01
C ALA A 22 -12.06 2.61 -8.38
N ASP A 23 -12.26 3.67 -9.15
CA ASP A 23 -12.91 3.59 -10.47
C ASP A 23 -12.12 2.75 -11.48
N THR A 24 -10.79 2.79 -11.40
CA THR A 24 -9.88 2.08 -12.30
C THR A 24 -9.24 0.85 -11.67
N LYS A 25 -9.51 0.58 -10.38
CA LYS A 25 -8.87 -0.49 -9.59
C LYS A 25 -7.35 -0.50 -9.77
N SER A 26 -6.74 0.67 -9.69
CA SER A 26 -5.31 0.84 -9.95
C SER A 26 -4.63 1.58 -8.81
N ALA A 27 -3.38 1.22 -8.54
CA ALA A 27 -2.53 1.93 -7.60
C ALA A 27 -1.39 2.64 -8.33
N ASN A 28 -1.17 3.91 -7.99
CA ASN A 28 0.02 4.68 -8.34
C ASN A 28 1.00 4.63 -7.17
N ILE A 29 2.24 4.20 -7.42
CA ILE A 29 3.28 4.09 -6.40
C ILE A 29 4.31 5.19 -6.66
N VAL A 30 4.45 6.09 -5.70
CA VAL A 30 5.47 7.14 -5.74
C VAL A 30 6.51 6.84 -4.69
N LEU A 31 7.66 6.35 -5.12
CA LEU A 31 8.81 6.02 -4.28
C LEU A 31 10.09 6.18 -5.10
N ALA A 32 11.12 6.84 -4.55
CA ALA A 32 12.37 7.10 -5.27
C ALA A 32 13.19 5.83 -5.55
N ASN A 33 13.05 4.82 -4.68
CA ASN A 33 13.67 3.52 -4.86
C ASN A 33 12.89 2.70 -5.89
N GLU A 34 13.35 2.70 -7.14
CA GLU A 34 12.67 2.01 -8.25
C GLU A 34 12.58 0.49 -8.06
N VAL A 35 13.56 -0.14 -7.38
CA VAL A 35 13.50 -1.59 -7.08
C VAL A 35 12.39 -1.88 -6.07
N ALA A 36 12.31 -1.10 -5.00
CA ALA A 36 11.26 -1.24 -4.01
C ALA A 36 9.88 -0.93 -4.63
N LYS A 37 9.78 0.10 -5.46
CA LYS A 37 8.56 0.43 -6.20
C LYS A 37 8.09 -0.73 -7.08
N GLN A 38 8.98 -1.33 -7.88
CA GLN A 38 8.63 -2.48 -8.71
C GLN A 38 8.12 -3.65 -7.88
N LYS A 39 8.73 -3.96 -6.73
CA LYS A 39 8.24 -5.01 -5.83
C LYS A 39 6.84 -4.71 -5.29
N VAL A 40 6.54 -3.46 -4.97
CA VAL A 40 5.19 -3.05 -4.54
C VAL A 40 4.19 -3.21 -5.68
N GLU A 41 4.55 -2.82 -6.90
CA GLU A 41 3.71 -2.99 -8.09
C GLU A 41 3.42 -4.48 -8.37
N GLU A 42 4.44 -5.33 -8.35
CA GLU A 42 4.30 -6.78 -8.52
C GLU A 42 3.44 -7.40 -7.41
N PHE A 43 3.64 -7.00 -6.16
CA PHE A 43 2.87 -7.46 -5.00
C PHE A 43 1.38 -7.12 -5.16
N LEU A 44 1.05 -5.87 -5.52
CA LEU A 44 -0.34 -5.44 -5.66
C LEU A 44 -1.05 -6.07 -6.87
N ASN A 45 -0.31 -6.53 -7.87
CA ASN A 45 -0.86 -7.23 -9.05
C ASN A 45 -0.91 -8.75 -8.87
N THR A 46 -0.53 -9.29 -7.71
CA THR A 46 -0.53 -10.73 -7.43
C THR A 46 -1.65 -11.09 -6.46
N PRO A 47 -2.50 -12.10 -6.75
CA PRO A 47 -3.47 -12.59 -5.80
C PRO A 47 -2.81 -13.10 -4.52
N LEU A 48 -3.36 -12.75 -3.36
CA LEU A 48 -2.81 -13.12 -2.06
C LEU A 48 -3.74 -14.11 -1.37
N THR A 49 -3.17 -15.17 -0.81
CA THR A 49 -3.90 -16.08 0.08
C THR A 49 -3.43 -15.86 1.50
N LEU A 50 -4.35 -15.48 2.39
CA LEU A 50 -4.06 -15.08 3.77
C LEU A 50 -5.07 -15.66 4.75
N GLN A 51 -4.62 -15.82 5.98
CA GLN A 51 -5.48 -16.12 7.12
C GLN A 51 -5.91 -14.81 7.79
N VAL A 52 -7.22 -14.58 7.84
CA VAL A 52 -7.83 -13.39 8.46
C VAL A 52 -8.44 -13.79 9.80
N PRO A 53 -8.07 -13.12 10.91
CA PRO A 53 -8.65 -13.37 12.23
C PRO A 53 -10.08 -12.80 12.34
N HIS A 54 -10.91 -13.45 13.14
CA HIS A 54 -12.24 -12.96 13.53
C HIS A 54 -12.30 -12.64 15.04
N GLU A 55 -13.30 -13.17 15.73
CA GLU A 55 -13.64 -12.79 17.11
C GLU A 55 -12.65 -13.35 18.16
N THR A 56 -11.92 -14.42 17.82
CA THR A 56 -11.00 -15.07 18.76
C THR A 56 -9.59 -15.20 18.18
N LEU A 57 -8.59 -15.33 19.07
CA LEU A 57 -7.18 -15.55 18.70
C LEU A 57 -6.93 -16.90 17.98
N HIS A 58 -7.94 -17.76 17.85
CA HIS A 58 -7.84 -19.06 17.19
C HIS A 58 -8.76 -19.18 15.96
N ASP A 59 -9.61 -18.18 15.70
CA ASP A 59 -10.57 -18.22 14.61
C ASP A 59 -10.01 -17.46 13.41
N PHE A 60 -9.50 -18.22 12.44
CA PHE A 60 -8.99 -17.69 11.19
C PHE A 60 -9.68 -18.36 10.01
N THR A 61 -10.03 -17.57 9.01
CA THR A 61 -10.44 -18.09 7.70
C THR A 61 -9.35 -17.81 6.67
N THR A 62 -9.01 -18.83 5.89
CA THR A 62 -8.19 -18.66 4.71
C THR A 62 -9.03 -18.07 3.60
N ILE A 63 -8.65 -16.89 3.12
CA ILE A 63 -9.26 -16.23 1.97
C ILE A 63 -8.21 -15.96 0.90
N THR A 64 -8.65 -15.87 -0.34
CA THR A 64 -7.86 -15.37 -1.46
C THR A 64 -8.44 -14.05 -1.92
N ILE A 65 -7.58 -13.05 -2.09
CA ILE A 65 -7.96 -11.69 -2.51
C ILE A 65 -7.14 -11.23 -3.70
N ASN A 66 -7.68 -10.31 -4.50
CA ASN A 66 -6.88 -9.50 -5.42
C ASN A 66 -6.70 -8.11 -4.78
N PRO A 67 -5.46 -7.66 -4.49
CA PRO A 67 -5.22 -6.46 -3.69
C PRO A 67 -5.93 -5.19 -4.18
N LEU A 68 -6.19 -5.07 -5.48
CA LEU A 68 -6.75 -3.86 -6.09
C LEU A 68 -8.28 -3.91 -6.30
N ASP A 69 -8.97 -4.95 -5.82
CA ASP A 69 -10.41 -5.10 -6.06
C ASP A 69 -11.26 -3.99 -5.42
N ASP A 70 -10.92 -3.56 -4.21
CA ASP A 70 -11.52 -2.45 -3.49
C ASP A 70 -10.59 -1.94 -2.38
N VAL A 71 -11.00 -0.87 -1.68
CA VAL A 71 -10.18 -0.23 -0.62
C VAL A 71 -9.96 -1.16 0.58
N GLU A 72 -10.96 -1.94 0.97
CA GLU A 72 -10.84 -2.85 2.12
C GLU A 72 -9.83 -3.96 1.84
N THR A 73 -9.92 -4.54 0.64
CA THR A 73 -9.00 -5.55 0.13
C THR A 73 -7.58 -5.01 0.00
N LEU A 74 -7.44 -3.79 -0.49
CA LEU A 74 -6.14 -3.10 -0.54
C LEU A 74 -5.56 -2.92 0.85
N GLN A 75 -6.33 -2.39 1.80
CA GLN A 75 -5.87 -2.18 3.17
C GLN A 75 -5.45 -3.50 3.83
N LEU A 76 -6.19 -4.58 3.58
CA LEU A 76 -5.84 -5.91 4.04
C LEU A 76 -4.52 -6.40 3.43
N ALA A 77 -4.33 -6.26 2.11
CA ALA A 77 -3.09 -6.61 1.44
C ALA A 77 -1.89 -5.80 1.98
N LEU A 78 -2.08 -4.51 2.25
CA LEU A 78 -1.05 -3.62 2.81
C LEU A 78 -0.54 -4.09 4.18
N THR A 79 -1.32 -4.85 4.95
CA THR A 79 -0.87 -5.46 6.22
C THR A 79 0.19 -6.56 6.03
N ARG A 80 0.47 -6.99 4.79
CA ARG A 80 1.49 -7.99 4.43
C ARG A 80 2.59 -7.44 3.52
N LEU A 81 2.51 -6.16 3.14
CA LEU A 81 3.42 -5.56 2.16
C LEU A 81 4.90 -5.71 2.53
N TRP A 82 5.21 -5.44 3.81
CA TRP A 82 6.59 -5.42 4.31
C TRP A 82 7.28 -6.78 4.16
N GLU A 83 6.57 -7.87 4.43
CA GLU A 83 7.11 -9.24 4.38
C GLU A 83 7.59 -9.61 2.98
N ALA A 84 6.90 -9.11 1.95
CA ALA A 84 7.19 -9.42 0.56
C ALA A 84 8.20 -8.45 -0.08
N THR A 85 8.26 -7.21 0.41
CA THR A 85 8.89 -6.11 -0.36
C THR A 85 9.98 -5.34 0.38
N ASP A 86 10.05 -5.44 1.72
CA ASP A 86 10.82 -4.54 2.61
C ASP A 86 10.32 -3.07 2.61
N VAL A 87 9.10 -2.85 2.10
CA VAL A 87 8.42 -1.55 2.14
C VAL A 87 7.43 -1.51 3.30
N HIS A 88 7.59 -0.53 4.17
CA HIS A 88 6.73 -0.30 5.32
C HIS A 88 5.58 0.62 4.95
N VAL A 89 4.40 0.34 5.51
CA VAL A 89 3.26 1.25 5.47
C VAL A 89 3.29 2.11 6.73
N ASP A 90 3.36 3.44 6.55
CA ASP A 90 3.52 4.39 7.63
C ASP A 90 2.14 4.90 8.11
N TRP A 91 1.39 4.05 8.82
CA TRP A 91 0.01 4.35 9.26
C TRP A 91 -0.14 5.62 10.11
N SER A 92 0.93 6.04 10.79
CA SER A 92 0.97 7.23 11.65
C SER A 92 1.42 8.50 10.93
N ARG A 93 1.93 8.40 9.70
CA ARG A 93 2.42 9.54 8.93
C ARG A 93 1.33 10.05 7.99
N PRO A 94 0.82 11.28 8.15
CA PRO A 94 -0.16 11.84 7.23
C PRO A 94 0.40 11.86 5.80
N VAL A 95 -0.34 11.24 4.86
CA VAL A 95 0.14 11.12 3.48
C VAL A 95 0.33 12.48 2.81
N ASP A 96 -0.48 13.48 3.15
CA ASP A 96 -0.36 14.84 2.63
C ASP A 96 0.98 15.49 3.02
N TYR A 97 1.51 15.19 4.20
CA TYR A 97 2.83 15.66 4.61
C TYR A 97 3.93 15.11 3.70
N VAL A 98 3.83 13.84 3.33
CA VAL A 98 4.77 13.18 2.40
C VAL A 98 4.63 13.75 0.99
N LYS A 99 3.39 13.88 0.48
CA LYS A 99 3.12 14.46 -0.85
C LYS A 99 3.69 15.88 -0.97
N ASN A 100 3.46 16.72 0.03
CA ASN A 100 3.98 18.09 0.07
C ASN A 100 5.51 18.14 0.13
N GLY A 101 6.13 17.27 0.94
CA GLY A 101 7.58 17.16 1.03
C GLY A 101 8.23 16.75 -0.29
N ILE A 102 7.68 15.72 -0.95
CA ILE A 102 8.16 15.26 -2.27
C ILE A 102 7.97 16.36 -3.33
N ARG A 103 6.83 17.07 -3.32
CA ARG A 103 6.59 18.18 -4.25
C ARG A 103 7.62 19.29 -4.07
N SER A 104 7.88 19.72 -2.83
CA SER A 104 8.87 20.76 -2.55
C SER A 104 10.28 20.40 -3.02
N LEU A 105 10.64 19.11 -3.04
CA LEU A 105 11.93 18.64 -3.56
C LEU A 105 12.02 18.67 -5.09
N LYS A 106 10.89 18.57 -5.80
CA LYS A 106 10.85 18.62 -7.28
C LYS A 106 10.90 20.05 -7.82
N ASP A 107 10.53 21.03 -7.01
CA ASP A 107 10.53 22.45 -7.35
C ASP A 107 11.89 23.13 -7.08
N LEU A 108 12.89 22.38 -6.59
CA LEU A 108 14.28 22.79 -6.34
C LEU A 108 15.20 22.38 -7.50
#